data_AF-A0A2V9LPY0-F1
#
_entry.id   AF-A0A2V9LPY0-F1
#
_cell.length_a   1.000
_cell.length_b   1.000
_cell.length_c   1.000
_cell.angle_alpha   90.00
_cell.angle_beta   90.00
_cell.angle_gamma   90.00
#
_symmetry.space_group_name_H-M   'P 1'
#
loop_
_entity.id
_entity.type
_entity.pdbx_description
1 polymer ?
#
loop_
_entity_poly.entity_id
_entity_poly.type
_entity_poly.pdbx_seq_one_letter_code
_entity_poly.pdbx_strand_id
1 'polypeptide(L)'
;MKRLSVSELAPESPVQSQFLVQSKERKISSNGSAYLDLELRDATGAIKAKVWDADRLRVDFEPGEVVRVEGRVDTYKGAPQIIIRAISRCRTEEVNLLDFMPHSLEDPEAMFARLLERLRRMPEGPLRKLLLAVAEDDGIAPRLKLAPAATALHHAYLGGLLEHVLSLVELGDRVCDHYPWLDRELVVAGLVLHDIGKIEELEYAGAFRYTNRGQLVGHIVLSLEIVRAKAAAIASFPAGLQDQIEHILLSHHGKLEFGSPKEPAFPEALAVHYLDDLDSKLQSMRAQYAADFGRPGDWTSRNRALGRELFKRPTKGGGKE
;
A
#
# COMPACT_ATOMS: atom_id res chain seq x y z
N MET A 1 -8.21 23.88 16.63
CA MET A 1 -6.80 24.29 16.54
C MET A 1 -6.21 23.65 15.29
N LYS A 2 -5.47 24.40 14.46
CA LYS A 2 -4.87 23.86 13.23
C LYS A 2 -3.81 22.82 13.61
N ARG A 3 -3.91 21.61 13.08
CA ARG A 3 -2.93 20.53 13.30
C ARG A 3 -1.62 20.92 12.61
N LEU A 4 -0.52 20.96 13.37
CA LEU A 4 0.83 21.18 12.80
C LEU A 4 1.32 19.86 12.21
N SER A 5 1.73 19.86 10.94
CA SER A 5 2.31 18.69 10.30
C SER A 5 3.82 18.58 10.56
N VAL A 6 4.39 17.38 10.38
CA VAL A 6 5.84 17.14 10.52
C VAL A 6 6.65 18.09 9.64
N SER A 7 6.21 18.36 8.41
CA SER A 7 6.87 19.30 7.49
C SER A 7 6.83 20.76 7.96
N GLU A 8 5.93 21.12 8.88
CA GLU A 8 5.76 22.48 9.41
C GLU A 8 6.50 22.68 10.75
N LEU A 9 7.10 21.64 11.32
CA LEU A 9 7.77 21.71 12.62
C LEU A 9 9.10 22.48 12.53
N ALA A 10 9.15 23.64 13.19
CA ALA A 10 10.36 24.44 13.32
C ALA A 10 11.12 24.10 14.62
N PRO A 11 12.47 24.16 14.64
CA PRO A 11 13.25 24.02 15.87
C PRO A 11 12.78 24.97 16.97
N GLU A 12 12.90 24.54 18.23
CA GLU A 12 12.57 25.32 19.42
C GLU A 12 11.09 25.74 19.58
N SER A 13 10.21 25.28 18.69
CA SER A 13 8.77 25.60 18.71
C SER A 13 7.96 24.64 19.60
N PRO A 14 6.87 25.12 20.24
CA PRO A 14 5.93 24.24 20.92
C PRO A 14 5.16 23.40 19.91
N VAL A 15 4.87 22.14 20.26
CA VAL A 15 4.05 21.25 19.45
C VAL A 15 2.85 20.77 20.26
N GLN A 16 1.66 20.89 19.69
CA GLN A 16 0.42 20.26 20.16
C GLN A 16 -0.30 19.73 18.92
N SER A 17 -0.12 18.44 18.64
CA SER A 17 -0.61 17.83 17.41
C SER A 17 -0.88 16.34 17.61
N GLN A 18 -1.49 15.71 16.60
CA GLN A 18 -1.70 14.27 16.56
C GLN A 18 -0.69 13.64 15.62
N PHE A 19 -0.15 12.50 16.05
CA PHE A 19 0.78 11.70 15.26
C PHE A 19 0.46 10.22 15.40
N LEU A 20 0.84 9.47 14.39
CA LEU A 20 0.82 8.02 14.41
C LEU A 20 2.15 7.51 14.97
N VAL A 21 2.10 6.55 15.90
CA VAL A 21 3.29 5.92 16.48
C VAL A 21 3.83 4.86 15.53
N GLN A 22 4.99 5.11 14.94
CA GLN A 22 5.64 4.17 14.02
C GLN A 22 6.53 3.16 14.75
N SER A 23 7.27 3.60 15.76
CA SER A 23 8.05 2.72 16.63
C SER A 23 8.08 3.24 18.06
N LYS A 24 8.22 2.30 19.01
CA LYS A 24 8.28 2.53 20.46
C LYS A 24 9.33 1.61 21.06
N GLU A 25 10.43 2.18 21.55
CA GLU A 25 11.48 1.45 22.25
C GLU A 25 11.70 2.04 23.64
N ARG A 26 11.66 1.21 24.69
CA ARG A 26 12.07 1.63 26.03
C ARG A 26 13.58 1.46 26.18
N LYS A 27 14.27 2.56 26.45
CA LYS A 27 15.73 2.62 26.62
C LYS A 27 16.10 3.17 27.98
N ILE A 28 17.33 2.93 28.41
CA ILE A 28 17.91 3.50 29.62
C ILE A 28 18.90 4.59 29.20
N SER A 29 18.78 5.78 29.78
CA SER A 29 19.72 6.87 29.55
C SER A 29 20.98 6.72 30.40
N SER A 30 22.01 7.51 30.10
CA SER A 30 23.30 7.48 30.80
C SER A 30 23.23 7.74 32.31
N ASN A 31 22.18 8.44 32.77
CA ASN A 31 21.88 8.68 34.18
C ASN A 31 21.06 7.54 34.85
N GLY A 32 20.79 6.44 34.14
CA GLY A 32 20.04 5.29 34.65
C GLY A 32 18.51 5.39 34.58
N SER A 33 17.94 6.54 34.21
CA SER A 33 16.47 6.67 34.05
C SER A 33 15.97 6.00 32.77
N ALA A 34 14.76 5.46 32.81
CA ALA A 34 14.11 4.94 31.60
C ALA A 34 13.49 6.06 30.77
N TYR A 35 13.58 5.97 29.44
CA TYR A 35 12.91 6.84 28.49
C TYR A 35 12.32 6.04 27.33
N LEU A 36 11.30 6.59 26.67
CA LEU A 36 10.79 6.06 25.41
C LEU A 36 11.47 6.78 24.25
N ASP A 37 12.05 6.00 23.35
CA ASP A 37 12.52 6.44 22.05
C ASP A 37 11.43 6.09 21.03
N LEU A 38 10.83 7.12 20.45
CA LEU A 38 9.69 6.99 19.55
C LEU A 38 10.06 7.49 18.15
N GLU A 39 9.37 6.95 17.16
CA GLU A 39 9.24 7.57 15.86
C GLU A 39 7.77 7.87 15.62
N LEU A 40 7.48 9.14 15.37
CA LEU A 40 6.13 9.64 15.15
C LEU A 40 6.00 10.07 13.70
N ARG A 41 4.82 9.90 13.11
CA ARG A 41 4.59 10.28 11.72
C ARG A 41 3.25 10.94 11.47
N ASP A 42 3.20 11.65 10.36
CA ASP A 42 1.96 11.98 9.67
C ASP A 42 2.12 11.77 8.15
N ALA A 43 1.13 12.22 7.36
CA ALA A 43 1.18 12.12 5.90
C ALA A 43 2.35 12.90 5.24
N THR A 44 2.95 13.86 5.95
CA THR A 44 4.03 14.72 5.44
C THR A 44 5.43 14.21 5.79
N GLY A 45 5.57 13.31 6.77
CA GLY A 45 6.88 12.75 7.13
C GLY A 45 6.91 12.02 8.47
N ALA A 46 8.12 11.67 8.89
CA ALA A 46 8.39 11.06 10.19
C ALA A 46 9.40 11.90 10.98
N ILE A 47 9.27 11.91 12.30
CA ILE A 47 10.13 12.64 13.24
C ILE A 47 10.42 11.78 14.47
N LYS A 48 11.66 11.82 14.95
CA LYS A 48 12.03 11.17 16.21
C LYS A 48 11.42 11.92 17.38
N ALA A 49 11.02 11.20 18.43
CA ALA A 49 10.51 11.82 19.63
C ALA A 49 10.97 11.07 20.88
N LYS A 50 11.05 11.78 22.00
CA LYS A 50 11.49 11.24 23.28
C LYS A 50 10.50 11.57 24.39
N VAL A 51 10.15 10.56 25.17
CA VAL A 51 9.46 10.71 26.46
C VAL A 51 10.47 10.37 27.55
N TRP A 52 10.94 11.36 28.28
CA TRP A 52 11.81 11.15 29.44
C TRP A 52 10.99 10.66 30.65
N ASP A 53 11.66 10.05 31.62
CA ASP A 53 11.03 9.49 32.83
C ASP A 53 9.84 8.56 32.49
N ALA A 54 10.06 7.61 31.58
CA ALA A 54 9.03 6.72 31.05
C ALA A 54 8.25 5.96 32.14
N ASP A 55 8.86 5.73 33.30
CA ASP A 55 8.22 5.07 34.46
C ASP A 55 7.09 5.89 35.07
N ARG A 56 7.03 7.19 34.81
CA ARG A 56 5.94 8.07 35.25
C ARG A 56 4.78 8.13 34.26
N LEU A 57 4.97 7.60 33.06
CA LEU A 57 3.95 7.62 32.03
C LEU A 57 2.85 6.61 32.39
N ARG A 58 1.61 7.10 32.52
CA ARG A 58 0.43 6.28 32.86
C ARG A 58 -0.43 5.90 31.66
N VAL A 59 -0.07 6.40 30.48
CA VAL A 59 -0.81 6.15 29.24
C VAL A 59 -0.14 5.01 28.52
N ASP A 60 -0.92 3.98 28.25
CA ASP A 60 -0.51 2.89 27.37
C ASP A 60 -0.91 3.21 25.92
N PHE A 61 0.01 2.91 25.01
CA PHE A 61 -0.19 3.05 23.58
C PHE A 61 0.85 2.21 22.83
N GLU A 62 0.50 1.70 21.66
CA GLU A 62 1.36 0.82 20.87
C GLU A 62 1.63 1.36 19.45
N PRO A 63 2.71 0.89 18.79
CA PRO A 63 2.93 1.19 17.39
C PRO A 63 1.71 0.83 16.53
N GLY A 64 1.31 1.76 15.66
CA GLY A 64 0.07 1.68 14.87
C GLY A 64 -1.09 2.49 15.45
N GLU A 65 -1.00 2.97 16.69
CA GLU A 65 -2.00 3.83 17.28
C GLU A 65 -1.68 5.32 17.07
N VAL A 66 -2.74 6.14 16.99
CA VAL A 66 -2.60 7.60 16.93
C VAL A 66 -2.63 8.18 18.34
N VAL A 67 -1.67 9.05 18.61
CA VAL A 67 -1.49 9.74 19.88
C VAL A 67 -1.55 11.25 19.68
N ARG A 68 -2.14 11.95 20.64
CA ARG A 68 -2.01 13.39 20.80
C ARG A 68 -0.78 13.68 21.64
N VAL A 69 0.09 14.53 21.11
CA VAL A 69 1.39 14.88 21.68
C VAL A 69 1.43 16.37 22.00
N GLU A 70 1.88 16.68 23.21
CA GLU A 70 2.25 18.02 23.65
C GLU A 70 3.72 18.02 24.05
N GLY A 71 4.50 18.97 23.50
CA GLY A 71 5.93 19.00 23.71
C GLY A 71 6.61 20.18 23.06
N ARG A 72 7.90 20.04 22.78
CA ARG A 72 8.71 21.04 22.09
C ARG A 72 9.63 20.36 21.08
N VAL A 73 9.83 20.99 19.93
CA VAL A 73 10.83 20.56 18.95
C VAL A 73 12.21 20.98 19.48
N ASP A 74 13.13 20.05 19.50
CA ASP A 74 14.53 20.19 19.92
C ASP A 74 15.44 19.71 18.79
N THR A 75 16.72 20.06 18.83
CA THR A 75 17.70 19.62 17.83
C THR A 75 18.74 18.72 18.46
N TYR A 76 18.84 17.48 18.01
CA TYR A 76 19.82 16.52 18.48
C TYR A 76 20.71 16.03 17.36
N LYS A 77 22.02 16.21 17.52
CA LYS A 77 23.04 15.89 16.49
C LYS A 77 22.71 16.46 15.10
N GLY A 78 22.12 17.65 15.07
CA GLY A 78 21.75 18.35 13.84
C GLY A 78 20.42 17.92 13.20
N ALA A 79 19.67 17.00 13.82
CA ALA A 79 18.35 16.59 13.36
C ALA A 79 17.23 17.03 14.34
N PRO A 80 16.06 17.47 13.85
CA PRO A 80 14.94 17.80 14.70
C PRO A 80 14.35 16.55 15.37
N GLN A 81 13.96 16.69 16.64
CA GLN A 81 13.22 15.69 17.40
C GLN A 81 12.17 16.37 18.29
N ILE A 82 11.13 15.65 18.72
CA ILE A 82 10.16 16.16 19.69
C ILE A 82 10.53 15.68 21.10
N ILE A 83 10.68 16.58 22.05
CA ILE A 83 10.69 16.24 23.48
C ILE A 83 9.26 16.35 23.99
N ILE A 84 8.68 15.20 24.31
CA ILE A 84 7.27 15.07 24.68
C ILE A 84 7.11 15.32 26.18
N ARG A 85 6.18 16.22 26.53
CA ARG A 85 5.78 16.52 27.91
C ARG A 85 4.51 15.80 28.31
N ALA A 86 3.56 15.69 27.40
CA ALA A 86 2.33 14.92 27.61
C ALA A 86 1.95 14.17 26.33
N ILE A 87 1.42 12.96 26.52
CA ILE A 87 0.96 12.09 25.44
C ILE A 87 -0.32 11.40 25.88
N SER A 88 -1.29 11.30 24.97
CA SER A 88 -2.55 10.60 25.20
C SER A 88 -2.97 9.86 23.93
N ARG A 89 -3.55 8.68 24.07
CA ARG A 89 -4.07 7.89 22.93
C ARG A 89 -5.37 8.51 22.40
N CYS A 90 -5.47 8.68 21.09
CA CYS A 90 -6.71 9.09 20.43
C CYS A 90 -7.68 7.90 20.33
N ARG A 91 -8.99 8.15 20.37
CA ARG A 91 -9.98 7.11 20.12
C ARG A 91 -10.01 6.77 18.63
N THR A 92 -10.19 5.49 18.29
CA THR A 92 -10.20 5.02 16.89
C THR A 92 -11.26 5.73 16.05
N GLU A 93 -12.42 6.06 16.62
CA GLU A 93 -13.49 6.78 15.89
C GLU A 93 -13.11 8.22 15.51
N GLU A 94 -12.09 8.80 16.15
CA GLU A 94 -11.63 10.17 15.90
C GLU A 94 -10.46 10.22 14.90
N VAL A 95 -10.03 9.09 14.36
CA VAL A 95 -8.80 8.96 13.58
C VAL A 95 -9.11 8.60 12.13
N ASN A 96 -8.80 9.51 11.21
CA ASN A 96 -8.70 9.20 9.79
C ASN A 96 -7.25 8.84 9.43
N LEU A 97 -6.98 7.57 9.13
CA LEU A 97 -5.63 7.07 8.82
C LEU A 97 -4.97 7.79 7.62
N LEU A 98 -5.77 8.31 6.67
CA LEU A 98 -5.27 9.07 5.52
C LEU A 98 -4.50 10.33 5.95
N ASP A 99 -4.81 10.90 7.12
CA ASP A 99 -4.09 12.08 7.63
C ASP A 99 -2.70 11.74 8.20
N PHE A 100 -2.36 10.45 8.31
CA PHE A 100 -1.14 9.98 8.99
C PHE A 100 -0.26 9.07 8.13
N MET A 101 -0.82 8.50 7.08
CA MET A 101 -0.15 7.56 6.20
C MET A 101 -0.07 8.12 4.78
N PRO A 102 0.98 7.78 4.01
CA PRO A 102 0.99 7.97 2.57
C PRO A 102 -0.26 7.31 2.00
N HIS A 103 -0.94 8.02 1.10
CA HIS A 103 -2.17 7.56 0.46
C HIS A 103 -2.16 7.96 -1.02
N SER A 104 -3.04 7.34 -1.79
CA SER A 104 -3.29 7.73 -3.19
C SER A 104 -3.66 9.20 -3.29
N LEU A 105 -3.28 9.86 -4.38
CA LEU A 105 -3.78 11.21 -4.68
C LEU A 105 -5.23 11.18 -5.19
N GLU A 106 -5.71 10.02 -5.62
CA GLU A 106 -7.10 9.82 -6.02
C GLU A 106 -7.95 9.40 -4.82
N ASP A 107 -9.21 9.86 -4.82
CA ASP A 107 -10.18 9.49 -3.79
C ASP A 107 -10.51 7.98 -3.87
N PRO A 108 -10.33 7.20 -2.78
CA PRO A 108 -10.61 5.76 -2.78
C PRO A 108 -12.06 5.41 -3.16
N GLU A 109 -13.03 6.24 -2.78
CA GLU A 109 -14.43 6.01 -3.13
C GLU A 109 -14.67 6.22 -4.63
N ALA A 110 -14.14 7.30 -5.22
CA ALA A 110 -14.20 7.53 -6.66
C ALA A 110 -13.49 6.43 -7.47
N MET A 111 -12.31 5.98 -7.03
CA MET A 111 -11.59 4.85 -7.63
C MET A 111 -12.45 3.58 -7.60
N PHE A 112 -13.01 3.25 -6.43
CA PHE A 112 -13.80 2.04 -6.26
C PHE A 112 -15.09 2.08 -7.10
N ALA A 113 -15.73 3.25 -7.21
CA ALA A 113 -16.89 3.44 -8.07
C ALA A 113 -16.56 3.17 -9.55
N ARG A 114 -15.41 3.65 -10.05
CA ARG A 114 -14.92 3.37 -11.42
C ARG A 114 -14.69 1.87 -11.64
N LEU A 115 -14.08 1.19 -10.66
CA LEU A 115 -13.89 -0.26 -10.73
C LEU A 115 -15.24 -0.96 -10.85
N LEU A 116 -16.17 -0.70 -9.94
CA LEU A 116 -17.51 -1.30 -9.97
C LEU A 116 -18.26 -1.02 -11.27
N GLU A 117 -18.16 0.21 -11.80
CA GLU A 117 -18.75 0.54 -13.09
C GLU A 117 -18.17 -0.33 -14.22
N ARG A 118 -16.85 -0.50 -14.27
CA ARG A 118 -16.20 -1.36 -15.26
C ARG A 118 -16.61 -2.83 -15.13
N LEU A 119 -16.75 -3.34 -13.91
CA LEU A 119 -17.20 -4.72 -13.65
C LEU A 119 -18.68 -4.91 -14.04
N ARG A 120 -19.54 -3.93 -13.78
CA ARG A 120 -20.97 -3.98 -14.15
C ARG A 120 -21.21 -3.87 -15.66
N ARG A 121 -20.28 -3.29 -16.42
CA ARG A 121 -20.32 -3.25 -17.88
C ARG A 121 -19.92 -4.58 -18.54
N MET A 122 -19.31 -5.51 -17.79
CA MET A 122 -19.00 -6.84 -18.31
C MET A 122 -20.30 -7.58 -18.70
N PRO A 123 -20.25 -8.47 -19.71
CA PRO A 123 -21.37 -9.34 -20.03
C PRO A 123 -21.88 -10.11 -18.81
N GLU A 124 -23.19 -10.33 -18.72
CA GLU A 124 -23.76 -11.18 -17.68
C GLU A 124 -23.18 -12.60 -17.80
N GLY A 125 -22.61 -13.11 -16.72
CA GLY A 125 -21.89 -14.38 -16.75
C GLY A 125 -21.20 -14.73 -15.43
N PRO A 126 -20.55 -15.90 -15.35
CA PRO A 126 -19.89 -16.37 -14.14
C PRO A 126 -18.76 -15.43 -13.68
N LEU A 127 -17.97 -14.87 -14.59
CA LEU A 127 -16.89 -13.93 -14.26
C LEU A 127 -17.40 -12.65 -13.61
N ARG A 128 -18.39 -11.99 -14.22
CA ARG A 128 -18.99 -10.79 -13.64
C ARG A 128 -19.59 -11.07 -12.26
N LYS A 129 -20.29 -12.19 -12.09
CA LYS A 129 -20.85 -12.61 -10.79
C LYS A 129 -19.76 -12.78 -9.74
N LEU A 130 -18.65 -13.44 -10.08
CA LEU A 130 -17.52 -13.64 -9.18
C LEU A 130 -16.88 -12.31 -8.78
N LEU A 131 -16.60 -11.44 -9.77
CA LEU A 131 -15.94 -10.16 -9.51
C LEU A 131 -16.79 -9.22 -8.66
N LEU A 132 -18.10 -9.16 -8.91
CA LEU A 132 -19.02 -8.39 -8.06
C LEU A 132 -19.15 -9.03 -6.67
N ALA A 133 -19.22 -10.36 -6.57
CA ALA A 133 -19.28 -11.05 -5.27
C ALA A 133 -18.03 -10.86 -4.40
N VAL A 134 -16.87 -10.61 -5.02
CA VAL A 134 -15.62 -10.23 -4.34
C VAL A 134 -15.64 -8.73 -4.02
N ALA A 135 -15.86 -7.88 -5.03
CA ALA A 135 -15.71 -6.44 -4.89
C ALA A 135 -16.77 -5.82 -3.98
N GLU A 136 -18.01 -6.29 -4.00
CA GLU A 136 -19.13 -5.75 -3.23
C GLU A 136 -19.31 -6.41 -1.85
N ASP A 137 -18.42 -7.33 -1.46
CA ASP A 137 -18.49 -7.96 -0.13
C ASP A 137 -18.15 -6.97 0.99
N ASP A 138 -18.98 -6.93 2.03
CA ASP A 138 -18.85 -5.99 3.16
C ASP A 138 -17.53 -6.15 3.95
N GLY A 139 -16.93 -7.34 3.93
CA GLY A 139 -15.63 -7.61 4.56
C GLY A 139 -14.43 -7.32 3.65
N ILE A 140 -14.61 -7.29 2.33
CA ILE A 140 -13.56 -7.06 1.34
C ILE A 140 -13.53 -5.60 0.89
N ALA A 141 -14.67 -5.01 0.54
CA ALA A 141 -14.76 -3.68 -0.05
C ALA A 141 -14.03 -2.60 0.76
N PRO A 142 -14.25 -2.44 2.08
CA PRO A 142 -13.54 -1.43 2.87
C PRO A 142 -12.02 -1.64 2.89
N ARG A 143 -11.59 -2.90 2.88
CA ARG A 143 -10.18 -3.27 2.93
C ARG A 143 -9.49 -3.06 1.59
N LEU A 144 -10.14 -3.40 0.48
CA LEU A 144 -9.63 -3.16 -0.87
C LEU A 144 -9.40 -1.66 -1.12
N LYS A 145 -10.30 -0.80 -0.65
CA LYS A 145 -10.17 0.67 -0.76
C LYS A 145 -8.97 1.25 -0.01
N LEU A 146 -8.51 0.58 1.05
CA LEU A 146 -7.48 1.11 1.95
C LEU A 146 -6.14 0.37 1.83
N ALA A 147 -6.13 -0.90 1.42
CA ALA A 147 -4.93 -1.72 1.40
C ALA A 147 -3.84 -1.11 0.49
N PRO A 148 -2.57 -1.13 0.94
CA PRO A 148 -1.43 -0.87 0.06
C PRO A 148 -1.17 -2.07 -0.85
N ALA A 149 -0.52 -1.85 -2.00
CA ALA A 149 -0.11 -2.97 -2.86
C ALA A 149 1.23 -3.59 -2.42
N ALA A 150 2.02 -2.90 -1.59
CA ALA A 150 3.27 -3.43 -1.04
C ALA A 150 3.62 -2.74 0.28
N THR A 151 4.58 -3.30 1.02
CA THR A 151 5.09 -2.69 2.26
C THR A 151 6.12 -1.58 2.00
N ALA A 152 6.88 -1.64 0.89
CA ALA A 152 7.98 -0.71 0.64
C ALA A 152 8.37 -0.49 -0.84
N LEU A 153 7.71 -1.16 -1.80
CA LEU A 153 8.13 -1.16 -3.22
C LEU A 153 7.26 -0.25 -4.09
N HIS A 154 6.21 -0.79 -4.71
CA HIS A 154 5.27 -0.07 -5.56
C HIS A 154 3.93 0.08 -4.84
N HIS A 155 3.29 1.24 -4.99
CA HIS A 155 1.98 1.51 -4.37
C HIS A 155 1.94 1.22 -2.85
N ALA A 156 3.05 1.48 -2.15
CA ALA A 156 3.19 1.32 -0.71
C ALA A 156 2.56 2.51 0.04
N TYR A 157 1.26 2.68 -0.15
CA TYR A 157 0.42 3.73 0.41
C TYR A 157 -1.03 3.27 0.50
N LEU A 158 -1.83 3.87 1.38
CA LEU A 158 -3.24 3.53 1.52
C LEU A 158 -4.00 3.78 0.21
N GLY A 159 -4.82 2.82 -0.19
CA GLY A 159 -5.51 2.80 -1.49
C GLY A 159 -4.62 2.40 -2.67
N GLY A 160 -3.35 2.06 -2.42
CA GLY A 160 -2.40 1.68 -3.46
C GLY A 160 -2.78 0.39 -4.19
N LEU A 161 -3.39 -0.59 -3.52
CA LEU A 161 -3.85 -1.83 -4.16
C LEU A 161 -4.97 -1.53 -5.17
N LEU A 162 -5.96 -0.73 -4.79
CA LEU A 162 -7.07 -0.36 -5.65
C LEU A 162 -6.60 0.48 -6.86
N GLU A 163 -5.70 1.44 -6.63
CA GLU A 163 -5.11 2.25 -7.69
C GLU A 163 -4.35 1.37 -8.71
N HIS A 164 -3.57 0.41 -8.20
CA HIS A 164 -2.84 -0.55 -9.02
C HIS A 164 -3.80 -1.43 -9.84
N VAL A 165 -4.83 -2.01 -9.22
CA VAL A 165 -5.86 -2.80 -9.93
C VAL A 165 -6.55 -1.98 -11.02
N LEU A 166 -6.90 -0.72 -10.77
CA LEU A 166 -7.49 0.15 -11.78
C LEU A 166 -6.54 0.43 -12.95
N SER A 167 -5.28 0.79 -12.65
CA SER A 167 -4.24 0.98 -13.67
C SER A 167 -4.12 -0.26 -14.56
N LEU A 168 -4.06 -1.43 -13.94
CA LEU A 168 -3.98 -2.70 -14.64
C LEU A 168 -5.19 -2.97 -15.50
N VAL A 169 -6.41 -2.79 -15.00
CA VAL A 169 -7.64 -3.01 -15.78
C VAL A 169 -7.67 -2.09 -17.01
N GLU A 170 -7.28 -0.83 -16.86
CA GLU A 170 -7.19 0.12 -17.98
C GLU A 170 -6.11 -0.25 -19.01
N LEU A 171 -4.97 -0.79 -18.56
CA LEU A 171 -3.94 -1.33 -19.46
C LEU A 171 -4.40 -2.62 -20.14
N GLY A 172 -5.06 -3.50 -19.40
CA GLY A 172 -5.61 -4.77 -19.87
C GLY A 172 -6.64 -4.56 -20.96
N ASP A 173 -7.53 -3.58 -20.81
CA ASP A 173 -8.48 -3.22 -21.85
C ASP A 173 -7.79 -2.80 -23.16
N ARG A 174 -6.72 -2.00 -23.08
CA ARG A 174 -5.93 -1.59 -24.26
C ARG A 174 -5.16 -2.75 -24.88
N VAL A 175 -4.62 -3.66 -24.07
CA VAL A 175 -3.97 -4.88 -24.55
C VAL A 175 -4.98 -5.76 -25.29
N CYS A 176 -6.20 -5.89 -24.78
CA CYS A 176 -7.26 -6.66 -25.44
C CYS A 176 -7.81 -5.98 -26.69
N ASP A 177 -7.76 -4.64 -26.79
CA ASP A 177 -8.07 -3.94 -28.05
C ASP A 177 -7.04 -4.29 -29.14
N HIS A 178 -5.77 -4.41 -28.76
CA HIS A 178 -4.69 -4.76 -29.69
C HIS A 178 -4.66 -6.27 -30.02
N TYR A 179 -4.96 -7.12 -29.04
CA TYR A 179 -5.03 -8.58 -29.18
C TYR A 179 -6.48 -9.06 -28.97
N PRO A 180 -7.39 -8.85 -29.96
CA PRO A 180 -8.81 -9.14 -29.81
C PRO A 180 -9.16 -10.63 -29.71
N TRP A 181 -8.17 -11.51 -29.87
CA TRP A 181 -8.30 -12.95 -29.71
C TRP A 181 -8.15 -13.41 -28.26
N LEU A 182 -7.73 -12.53 -27.34
CA LEU A 182 -7.72 -12.79 -25.91
C LEU A 182 -9.14 -12.73 -25.35
N ASP A 183 -9.44 -13.57 -24.36
CA ASP A 183 -10.62 -13.42 -23.53
C ASP A 183 -10.44 -12.22 -22.59
N ARG A 184 -10.97 -11.07 -23.03
CA ARG A 184 -10.93 -9.81 -22.27
C ARG A 184 -11.46 -9.95 -20.86
N GLU A 185 -12.56 -10.68 -20.70
CA GLU A 185 -13.24 -10.77 -19.40
C GLU A 185 -12.41 -11.62 -18.44
N LEU A 186 -11.73 -12.67 -18.93
CA LEU A 186 -10.80 -13.47 -18.15
C LEU A 186 -9.52 -12.70 -17.79
N VAL A 187 -8.98 -11.87 -18.71
CA VAL A 187 -7.87 -10.95 -18.39
C VAL A 187 -8.26 -9.99 -17.27
N VAL A 188 -9.39 -9.30 -17.42
CA VAL A 188 -9.88 -8.36 -16.39
C VAL A 188 -10.12 -9.07 -15.06
N ALA A 189 -10.70 -10.28 -15.08
CA ALA A 189 -10.88 -11.07 -13.86
C ALA A 189 -9.54 -11.39 -13.18
N GLY A 190 -8.54 -11.80 -13.95
CA GLY A 190 -7.19 -12.03 -13.46
C GLY A 190 -6.57 -10.79 -12.82
N LEU A 191 -6.64 -9.64 -13.49
CA LEU A 191 -6.06 -8.38 -13.01
C LEU A 191 -6.73 -7.89 -11.72
N VAL A 192 -8.04 -8.09 -11.56
CA VAL A 192 -8.75 -7.68 -10.34
C VAL A 192 -8.47 -8.61 -9.17
N LEU A 193 -8.26 -9.91 -9.43
CA LEU A 193 -8.20 -10.94 -8.39
C LEU A 193 -6.78 -11.34 -7.97
N HIS A 194 -5.75 -11.16 -8.82
CA HIS A 194 -4.40 -11.70 -8.58
C HIS A 194 -3.86 -11.39 -7.18
N ASP A 195 -4.02 -10.14 -6.76
CA ASP A 195 -3.48 -9.60 -5.51
C ASP A 195 -4.51 -9.38 -4.41
N ILE A 196 -5.74 -9.89 -4.54
CA ILE A 196 -6.78 -9.65 -3.54
C ILE A 196 -6.40 -10.16 -2.15
N GLY A 197 -5.56 -11.20 -2.07
CA GLY A 197 -5.00 -11.72 -0.83
C GLY A 197 -4.16 -10.71 -0.04
N LYS A 198 -3.69 -9.62 -0.66
CA LYS A 198 -2.95 -8.54 0.03
C LYS A 198 -3.78 -7.87 1.12
N ILE A 199 -5.11 -7.89 1.01
CA ILE A 199 -5.99 -7.36 2.06
C ILE A 199 -5.83 -8.13 3.38
N GLU A 200 -5.47 -9.42 3.32
CA GLU A 200 -5.22 -10.33 4.45
C GLU A 200 -3.73 -10.46 4.79
N GLU A 201 -2.86 -10.38 3.78
CA GLU A 201 -1.41 -10.49 3.94
C GLU A 201 -0.85 -9.30 4.73
N LEU A 202 -1.38 -8.11 4.48
CA LEU A 202 -0.85 -6.86 5.00
C LEU A 202 -1.74 -6.28 6.09
N GLU A 203 -1.09 -5.83 7.16
CA GLU A 203 -1.66 -4.94 8.15
C GLU A 203 -1.23 -3.52 7.82
N TYR A 204 -2.19 -2.61 7.82
CA TYR A 204 -2.01 -1.21 7.42
C TYR A 204 -2.73 -0.24 8.37
N ALA A 205 -3.19 -0.75 9.52
CA ALA A 205 -3.60 0.05 10.66
C ALA A 205 -2.34 0.67 11.30
N GLY A 206 -1.97 1.85 10.83
CA GLY A 206 -0.91 2.68 11.42
C GLY A 206 0.54 2.27 11.13
N ALA A 207 0.80 1.12 10.52
CA ALA A 207 2.07 0.84 9.87
C ALA A 207 1.86 -0.25 8.81
N PHE A 208 2.62 -0.22 7.72
CA PHE A 208 2.60 -1.30 6.74
C PHE A 208 3.50 -2.43 7.21
N ARG A 209 2.89 -3.56 7.59
CA ARG A 209 3.59 -4.77 8.03
C ARG A 209 2.85 -6.00 7.52
N TYR A 210 3.53 -7.14 7.55
CA TYR A 210 2.88 -8.43 7.26
C TYR A 210 2.12 -8.91 8.48
N THR A 211 0.92 -9.47 8.28
CA THR A 211 0.24 -10.27 9.31
C THR A 211 0.98 -11.58 9.52
N ASN A 212 0.74 -12.27 10.65
CA ASN A 212 1.29 -13.62 10.87
C ASN A 212 0.88 -14.57 9.74
N ARG A 213 -0.38 -14.49 9.29
CA ARG A 213 -0.88 -15.30 8.18
C ARG A 213 -0.21 -14.88 6.87
N GLY A 214 -0.03 -13.59 6.63
CA GLY A 214 0.69 -13.07 5.47
C GLY A 214 2.13 -13.58 5.38
N GLN A 215 2.87 -13.56 6.48
CA GLN A 215 4.24 -14.11 6.53
C GLN A 215 4.31 -15.62 6.31
N LEU A 216 3.34 -16.37 6.83
CA LEU A 216 3.36 -17.84 6.77
C LEU A 216 2.78 -18.40 5.47
N VAL A 217 1.81 -17.71 4.86
CA VAL A 217 0.97 -18.22 3.76
C VAL A 217 1.18 -17.45 2.46
N GLY A 218 1.30 -16.12 2.53
CA GLY A 218 1.46 -15.24 1.37
C GLY A 218 0.18 -14.97 0.58
N HIS A 219 0.12 -13.81 -0.09
CA HIS A 219 -1.08 -13.34 -0.78
C HIS A 219 -1.55 -14.25 -1.91
N ILE A 220 -0.67 -14.95 -2.64
CA ILE A 220 -1.08 -15.87 -3.73
C ILE A 220 -2.09 -16.92 -3.20
N VAL A 221 -1.76 -17.55 -2.08
CA VAL A 221 -2.61 -18.59 -1.47
C VAL A 221 -3.84 -17.96 -0.83
N LEU A 222 -3.71 -16.78 -0.22
CA LEU A 222 -4.85 -16.05 0.34
C LEU A 222 -5.85 -15.59 -0.73
N SER A 223 -5.35 -15.15 -1.91
CA SER A 223 -6.17 -14.84 -3.08
C SER A 223 -6.96 -16.07 -3.52
N LEU A 224 -6.33 -17.25 -3.59
CA LEU A 224 -7.02 -18.50 -3.91
C LEU A 224 -8.10 -18.85 -2.89
N GLU A 225 -7.84 -18.71 -1.60
CA GLU A 225 -8.84 -18.98 -0.55
C GLU A 225 -10.08 -18.09 -0.70
N ILE A 226 -9.87 -16.78 -0.88
CA ILE A 226 -10.95 -15.80 -1.09
C ILE A 226 -11.74 -16.15 -2.35
N VAL A 227 -11.05 -16.35 -3.48
CA VAL A 227 -11.68 -16.60 -4.78
C VAL A 227 -12.45 -17.91 -4.80
N ARG A 228 -11.89 -19.00 -4.24
CA ARG A 228 -12.57 -20.30 -4.14
C ARG A 228 -13.83 -20.21 -3.29
N ALA A 229 -13.78 -19.54 -2.14
CA ALA A 229 -14.94 -19.36 -1.29
C ALA A 229 -16.07 -18.60 -2.01
N LYS A 230 -15.72 -17.55 -2.77
CA LYS A 230 -16.68 -16.77 -3.56
C LYS A 230 -17.24 -17.52 -4.76
N ALA A 231 -16.40 -18.26 -5.48
CA ALA A 231 -16.83 -19.09 -6.60
C ALA A 231 -17.78 -20.21 -6.15
N ALA A 232 -17.50 -20.86 -5.01
CA ALA A 232 -18.34 -21.93 -4.46
C ALA A 232 -19.75 -21.46 -4.07
N ALA A 233 -19.92 -20.17 -3.75
CA ALA A 233 -21.23 -19.58 -3.45
C ALA A 233 -22.05 -19.27 -4.72
N ILE A 234 -21.46 -19.36 -5.91
CA ILE A 234 -22.14 -19.10 -7.18
C ILE A 234 -22.69 -20.43 -7.73
N ALA A 235 -24.01 -20.50 -7.88
CA ALA A 235 -24.68 -21.67 -8.42
C ALA A 235 -24.09 -22.05 -9.80
N SER A 236 -23.65 -23.30 -9.92
CA SER A 236 -23.12 -23.89 -11.15
C SER A 236 -21.93 -23.13 -11.75
N PHE A 237 -21.01 -22.62 -10.92
CA PHE A 237 -19.77 -22.03 -11.40
C PHE A 237 -18.96 -23.04 -12.26
N PRO A 238 -18.55 -22.71 -13.49
CA PRO A 238 -17.91 -23.68 -14.38
C PRO A 238 -16.52 -24.10 -13.86
N ALA A 239 -16.29 -25.42 -13.73
CA ALA A 239 -15.03 -25.96 -13.20
C ALA A 239 -13.80 -25.55 -14.04
N GLY A 240 -13.90 -25.62 -15.37
CA GLY A 240 -12.79 -25.20 -16.24
C GLY A 240 -12.44 -23.71 -16.11
N LEU A 241 -13.45 -22.85 -15.90
CA LEU A 241 -13.22 -21.43 -15.65
C LEU A 241 -12.55 -21.20 -14.29
N GLN A 242 -12.93 -21.99 -13.28
CA GLN A 242 -12.26 -21.96 -11.98
C GLN A 242 -10.78 -22.33 -12.12
N ASP A 243 -10.46 -23.41 -12.83
CA ASP A 243 -9.06 -23.82 -13.06
C ASP A 243 -8.25 -22.71 -13.77
N GLN A 244 -8.84 -22.03 -14.76
CA GLN A 244 -8.19 -20.91 -15.45
C GLN A 244 -7.90 -19.74 -14.50
N ILE A 245 -8.87 -19.32 -13.69
CA ILE A 245 -8.69 -18.22 -12.73
C ILE A 245 -7.62 -18.60 -11.71
N GLU A 246 -7.71 -19.79 -11.11
CA GLU A 246 -6.73 -20.26 -10.13
C GLU A 246 -5.32 -20.33 -10.71
N HIS A 247 -5.17 -20.77 -11.97
CA HIS A 247 -3.88 -20.75 -12.66
C HIS A 247 -3.35 -19.33 -12.86
N ILE A 248 -4.20 -18.36 -13.21
CA ILE A 248 -3.79 -16.95 -13.28
C ILE A 248 -3.25 -16.50 -11.92
N LEU A 249 -3.97 -16.73 -10.82
CA LEU A 249 -3.50 -16.34 -9.48
C LEU A 249 -2.18 -17.04 -9.13
N LEU A 250 -2.04 -18.33 -9.45
CA LEU A 250 -0.83 -19.12 -9.17
C LEU A 250 0.36 -18.79 -10.07
N SER A 251 0.15 -18.07 -11.17
CA SER A 251 1.19 -17.80 -12.15
C SER A 251 1.47 -16.32 -12.42
N HIS A 252 0.75 -15.38 -11.78
CA HIS A 252 0.89 -13.96 -12.09
C HIS A 252 2.28 -13.37 -11.78
N HIS A 253 3.04 -13.96 -10.85
CA HIS A 253 4.46 -13.61 -10.65
C HIS A 253 5.38 -14.12 -11.78
N GLY A 254 4.88 -14.96 -12.69
CA GLY A 254 5.53 -15.33 -13.95
C GLY A 254 6.57 -16.44 -13.86
N LYS A 255 7.48 -16.37 -12.88
CA LYS A 255 8.60 -17.30 -12.72
C LYS A 255 8.66 -17.90 -11.33
N LEU A 256 9.15 -19.13 -11.24
CA LEU A 256 9.40 -19.80 -9.95
C LEU A 256 10.37 -18.98 -9.07
N GLU A 257 11.38 -18.35 -9.69
CA GLU A 257 12.35 -17.47 -9.02
C GLU A 257 11.71 -16.21 -8.43
N PHE A 258 10.54 -15.79 -8.94
CA PHE A 258 9.75 -14.67 -8.41
C PHE A 258 8.72 -15.13 -7.36
N GLY A 259 8.80 -16.39 -6.91
CA GLY A 259 7.90 -16.96 -5.91
C GLY A 259 6.58 -17.47 -6.50
N SER A 260 6.45 -17.49 -7.83
CA SER A 260 5.27 -18.03 -8.51
C SER A 260 5.22 -19.57 -8.36
N PRO A 261 4.12 -20.18 -7.90
CA PRO A 261 4.00 -21.64 -7.88
C PRO A 261 3.99 -22.29 -9.27
N LYS A 262 3.53 -21.55 -10.29
CA LYS A 262 3.46 -21.98 -11.69
C LYS A 262 3.90 -20.86 -12.63
N GLU A 263 4.23 -21.22 -13.86
CA GLU A 263 4.44 -20.26 -14.96
C GLU A 263 3.12 -20.06 -15.74
N PRO A 264 2.88 -18.88 -16.34
CA PRO A 264 1.70 -18.65 -17.15
C PRO A 264 1.62 -19.63 -18.32
N ALA A 265 0.53 -20.39 -18.40
CA ALA A 265 0.41 -21.53 -19.30
C ALA A 265 -0.58 -21.28 -20.46
N PHE A 266 -1.18 -20.09 -20.51
CA PHE A 266 -2.11 -19.68 -21.54
C PHE A 266 -2.10 -18.14 -21.71
N PRO A 267 -2.63 -17.63 -22.83
CA PRO A 267 -2.47 -16.24 -23.25
C PRO A 267 -2.90 -15.20 -22.22
N GLU A 268 -4.06 -15.38 -21.59
CA GLU A 268 -4.62 -14.43 -20.63
C GLU A 268 -3.80 -14.41 -19.33
N ALA A 269 -3.34 -15.58 -18.86
CA ALA A 269 -2.41 -15.65 -17.72
C ALA A 269 -1.07 -14.95 -18.03
N LEU A 270 -0.56 -15.10 -19.25
CA LEU A 270 0.68 -14.45 -19.69
C LEU A 270 0.50 -12.93 -19.76
N ALA A 271 -0.64 -12.47 -20.27
CA ALA A 271 -0.99 -11.05 -20.33
C ALA A 271 -1.09 -10.44 -18.92
N VAL A 272 -1.78 -11.11 -18.00
CA VAL A 272 -1.88 -10.68 -16.59
C VAL A 272 -0.50 -10.53 -15.96
N HIS A 273 0.36 -11.55 -16.11
CA HIS A 273 1.73 -11.50 -15.58
C HIS A 273 2.51 -10.29 -16.10
N TYR A 274 2.55 -10.08 -17.43
CA TYR A 274 3.33 -8.99 -17.99
C TYR A 274 2.76 -7.60 -17.71
N LEU A 275 1.44 -7.49 -17.56
CA LEU A 275 0.81 -6.23 -17.17
C LEU A 275 1.19 -5.84 -15.74
N ASP A 276 1.10 -6.78 -14.79
CA ASP A 276 1.52 -6.59 -13.40
C ASP A 276 3.03 -6.27 -13.29
N ASP A 277 3.87 -7.04 -13.97
CA ASP A 277 5.33 -6.82 -13.99
C ASP A 277 5.70 -5.46 -14.61
N LEU A 278 4.98 -5.02 -15.65
CA LEU A 278 5.19 -3.71 -16.27
C LEU A 278 4.81 -2.56 -15.33
N ASP A 279 3.61 -2.60 -14.76
CA ASP A 279 3.09 -1.55 -13.88
C ASP A 279 3.97 -1.39 -12.64
N SER A 280 4.29 -2.49 -11.97
CA SER A 280 5.16 -2.49 -10.78
C SER A 280 6.56 -1.93 -11.05
N LYS A 281 7.17 -2.24 -12.20
CA LYS A 281 8.49 -1.72 -12.60
C LYS A 281 8.44 -0.24 -12.96
N LEU A 282 7.45 0.19 -13.72
CA LEU A 282 7.29 1.60 -14.09
C LEU A 282 7.01 2.48 -12.88
N GLN A 283 6.16 2.01 -11.96
CA GLN A 283 5.88 2.72 -10.73
C GLN A 283 7.13 2.81 -9.84
N SER A 284 7.93 1.74 -9.76
CA SER A 284 9.21 1.76 -9.05
C SER A 284 10.19 2.79 -9.64
N MET A 285 10.27 2.91 -10.97
CA MET A 285 11.08 3.95 -11.61
C MET A 285 10.55 5.35 -11.29
N ARG A 286 9.24 5.57 -11.37
CA ARG A 286 8.60 6.85 -11.06
C ARG A 286 8.88 7.28 -9.62
N ALA A 287 8.73 6.37 -8.66
CA ALA A 287 9.02 6.61 -7.25
C ALA A 287 10.50 6.98 -7.03
N GLN A 288 11.44 6.27 -7.70
CA GLN A 288 12.86 6.58 -7.62
C GLN A 288 13.19 7.97 -8.18
N TYR A 289 12.58 8.36 -9.30
CA TYR A 289 12.77 9.68 -9.89
C TYR A 289 12.25 10.81 -8.99
N ALA A 290 11.13 10.59 -8.29
CA ALA A 290 10.62 11.53 -7.31
C ALA A 290 11.55 11.64 -6.09
N ALA A 291 12.04 10.51 -5.57
CA ALA A 291 12.92 10.48 -4.40
C ALA A 291 14.29 11.12 -4.64
N ASP A 292 14.86 10.96 -5.84
CA ASP A 292 16.14 11.58 -6.23
C ASP A 292 15.97 12.90 -7.00
N PHE A 293 14.79 13.53 -6.90
CA PHE A 293 14.58 14.86 -7.48
C PHE A 293 15.57 15.86 -6.88
N GLY A 294 16.31 16.56 -7.73
CA GLY A 294 17.34 17.53 -7.31
C GLY A 294 18.70 16.91 -6.91
N ARG A 295 18.84 15.58 -6.90
CA ARG A 295 20.15 14.93 -6.73
C ARG A 295 21.09 15.38 -7.85
N PRO A 296 22.34 15.80 -7.58
CA PRO A 296 23.31 16.13 -8.62
C PRO A 296 23.62 14.97 -9.58
N GLY A 297 24.07 15.29 -10.79
CA GLY A 297 24.48 14.32 -11.83
C GLY A 297 23.33 13.61 -12.53
N ASP A 298 23.65 12.80 -13.53
CA ASP A 298 22.68 12.21 -14.46
C ASP A 298 22.03 10.89 -13.98
N TRP A 299 22.44 10.38 -12.83
CA TRP A 299 22.01 9.08 -12.32
C TRP A 299 21.30 9.19 -10.97
N THR A 300 20.27 8.37 -10.78
CA THR A 300 19.63 8.16 -9.46
C THR A 300 20.55 7.37 -8.55
N SER A 301 20.23 7.31 -7.25
CA SER A 301 20.67 6.19 -6.43
C SER A 301 20.17 4.85 -7.01
N ARG A 302 20.79 3.76 -6.57
CA ARG A 302 20.44 2.42 -7.04
C ARG A 302 18.99 2.08 -6.64
N ASN A 303 18.13 1.86 -7.63
CA ASN A 303 16.78 1.38 -7.39
C ASN A 303 16.84 -0.07 -6.90
N ARG A 304 16.28 -0.33 -5.70
CA ARG A 304 16.33 -1.64 -5.06
C ARG A 304 15.50 -2.69 -5.79
N ALA A 305 14.31 -2.34 -6.28
CA ALA A 305 13.41 -3.27 -6.96
C ALA A 305 13.99 -3.76 -8.30
N LEU A 306 14.64 -2.85 -9.04
CA LEU A 306 15.21 -3.11 -10.36
C LEU A 306 16.69 -3.52 -10.31
N GLY A 307 17.32 -3.40 -9.13
CA GLY A 307 18.72 -3.75 -8.93
C GLY A 307 19.71 -2.88 -9.70
N ARG A 308 19.36 -1.67 -10.14
CA ARG A 308 20.19 -0.80 -10.98
C ARG A 308 19.98 0.69 -10.72
N GLU A 309 20.97 1.50 -11.03
CA GLU A 309 20.80 2.96 -11.11
C GLU A 309 20.00 3.32 -12.37
N LEU A 310 19.22 4.40 -12.28
CA LEU A 310 18.38 4.85 -13.38
C LEU A 310 18.96 6.14 -13.95
N PHE A 311 18.97 6.23 -15.27
CA PHE A 311 19.32 7.47 -15.95
C PHE A 311 18.19 8.49 -15.75
N LYS A 312 18.54 9.68 -15.26
CA LYS A 312 17.60 10.80 -15.12
C LYS A 312 17.33 11.37 -16.50
N ARG A 313 16.06 11.47 -16.87
CA ARG A 313 15.69 12.17 -18.10
C ARG A 313 16.03 13.65 -17.93
N PRO A 314 16.52 14.34 -18.98
CA PRO A 314 16.58 15.79 -18.96
C PRO A 314 15.21 16.31 -18.56
N THR A 315 15.15 17.19 -17.56
CA THR A 315 13.90 17.92 -17.30
C THR A 315 13.56 18.61 -18.60
N LYS A 316 12.47 18.19 -19.26
CA LYS A 316 11.88 19.02 -20.32
C LYS A 316 11.65 20.36 -19.65
N GLY A 317 12.42 21.37 -20.05
CA GLY A 317 12.46 22.65 -19.37
C GLY A 317 11.04 23.16 -19.14
N GLY A 318 10.79 23.70 -17.95
CA GLY A 318 9.57 24.43 -17.66
C GLY A 318 9.44 25.60 -18.63
N GLY A 319 8.80 25.36 -19.76
CA GLY A 319 8.10 26.38 -20.51
C GLY A 319 6.82 26.67 -19.74
N LYS A 320 6.69 27.91 -19.26
CA LYS A 320 5.39 28.47 -18.91
C LYS A 320 4.46 28.31 -20.11
N GLU A 321 3.32 27.66 -19.90
CA GLU A 321 2.03 28.04 -20.48
C GLU A 321 0.99 28.01 -19.36
#